data_AF-A0A940CNW0-F1
#
_entry.id   AF-A0A940CNW0-F1
#
_cell.length_a   1.000
_cell.length_b   1.000
_cell.length_c   1.000
_cell.angle_alpha   90.00
_cell.angle_beta   90.00
_cell.angle_gamma   90.00
#
_symmetry.space_group_name_H-M   'P 1'
#
loop_
_entity.id
_entity.type
_entity.pdbx_description
1 polymer ?
#
loop_
_entity_poly.entity_id
_entity_poly.type
_entity_poly.pdbx_seq_one_letter_code
_entity_poly.pdbx_strand_id
1 'polypeptide(L)' 'MTHPHSKSSTLIKVALYEPDIPQNTAAIVRLCACFGVRLDIIEPCGFFLSDKRFKRVVMDYINECKIKS' A
#
# COMPACT_ATOMS: atom_id res chain seq x y z
N MET A 1 24.61 -12.58 -7.80
CA MET A 1 23.84 -12.26 -9.02
C MET A 1 22.64 -11.44 -8.59
N THR A 2 22.78 -10.11 -8.64
CA THR A 2 21.72 -9.17 -8.26
C THR A 2 20.75 -9.03 -9.43
N HIS A 3 19.57 -9.65 -9.34
CA HIS A 3 18.50 -9.39 -10.31
C HIS A 3 18.05 -7.93 -10.15
N PRO A 4 18.21 -7.06 -11.16
CA PRO A 4 17.59 -5.75 -11.13
C PRO A 4 16.09 -5.98 -11.18
N HIS A 5 15.38 -5.57 -10.12
CA HIS A 5 13.91 -5.61 -10.12
C HIS A 5 13.44 -4.74 -11.29
N SER A 6 13.03 -5.42 -12.37
CA SER A 6 12.38 -4.80 -13.52
C SER A 6 11.23 -3.96 -12.98
N LYS A 7 11.30 -2.64 -13.17
CA LYS A 7 10.23 -1.72 -12.76
C LYS A 7 8.97 -2.15 -13.50
N SER A 8 8.11 -2.93 -12.85
CA SER A 8 6.80 -3.28 -13.38
C SER A 8 6.07 -1.97 -13.67
N SER A 9 5.89 -1.68 -14.95
CA SER A 9 5.12 -0.55 -15.44
C SER A 9 3.64 -0.90 -15.35
N THR A 10 3.12 -1.04 -14.13
CA THR A 10 1.68 -1.24 -13.95
C THR A 10 0.98 0.04 -14.42
N LEU A 11 0.15 -0.08 -15.46
CA LEU A 11 -0.65 1.02 -16.04
C LEU A 11 -1.68 1.57 -15.03
N ILE A 12 -2.05 0.77 -14.05
CA ILE A 12 -3.10 1.06 -13.07
C ILE A 12 -2.47 1.37 -11.71
N LYS A 13 -3.01 2.40 -11.05
CA LYS A 13 -2.69 2.78 -9.66
C LYS A 13 -3.99 2.97 -8.89
N VAL A 14 -3.94 2.68 -7.59
CA VAL A 14 -5.03 2.90 -6.65
C VAL A 14 -4.63 4.02 -5.70
N ALA A 15 -5.53 4.96 -5.44
CA ALA A 15 -5.33 6.01 -4.46
C ALA A 15 -6.43 5.90 -3.39
N LEU A 16 -6.03 5.84 -2.12
CA LEU A 16 -6.91 5.91 -0.96
C LEU A 16 -6.88 7.32 -0.41
N TYR A 17 -7.98 8.05 -0.61
CA TYR A 17 -8.15 9.40 -0.09
C TYR A 17 -8.74 9.34 1.32
N GLU A 18 -8.01 9.90 2.28
CA GLU A 18 -8.41 10.07 3.69
C GLU A 18 -9.11 8.83 4.28
N PRO A 19 -8.47 7.65 4.27
CA PRO A 19 -9.15 6.43 4.66
C PRO A 19 -9.42 6.43 6.17
N ASP A 20 -10.69 6.19 6.53
CA ASP A 20 -11.14 6.21 7.92
C ASP A 20 -11.19 4.80 8.55
N ILE A 21 -11.45 3.77 7.74
CA ILE A 21 -11.63 2.39 8.22
C ILE A 21 -10.35 1.56 7.96
N PRO A 22 -9.62 1.12 9.01
CA PRO A 22 -8.35 0.41 8.85
C PRO A 22 -8.51 -0.94 8.14
N GLN A 23 -9.63 -1.65 8.35
CA GLN A 23 -9.91 -2.94 7.71
C GLN A 23 -10.08 -2.81 6.19
N ASN A 24 -10.71 -1.74 5.72
CA ASN A 24 -10.88 -1.47 4.28
C ASN A 24 -9.52 -1.19 3.64
N THR A 25 -8.71 -0.35 4.28
CA THR A 25 -7.34 -0.04 3.82
C THR A 25 -6.51 -1.32 3.74
N ALA A 26 -6.57 -2.18 4.76
CA ALA A 26 -5.85 -3.45 4.77
C ALA A 26 -6.28 -4.39 3.63
N ALA A 27 -7.59 -4.48 3.33
CA ALA A 27 -8.09 -5.28 2.22
C ALA A 27 -7.60 -4.75 0.86
N ILE A 28 -7.56 -3.44 0.67
CA ILE A 28 -7.11 -2.79 -0.57
C ILE A 28 -5.59 -2.90 -0.73
N VAL A 29 -4.81 -2.79 0.35
CA VAL A 29 -3.37 -3.10 0.34
C VAL A 29 -3.15 -4.54 -0.15
N ARG A 30 -3.89 -5.51 0.40
CA ARG A 30 -3.78 -6.91 0.01
C ARG A 30 -4.15 -7.12 -1.46
N LEU A 31 -5.21 -6.47 -1.94
CA LEU A 31 -5.58 -6.47 -3.35
C LEU A 31 -4.42 -5.95 -4.23
N CYS A 32 -3.89 -4.77 -3.90
CA CYS A 32 -2.82 -4.15 -4.66
C CYS A 32 -1.57 -5.03 -4.69
N ALA A 33 -1.23 -5.66 -3.56
CA ALA A 33 -0.13 -6.62 -3.46
C ALA A 33 -0.34 -7.87 -4.34
N CYS A 34 -1.53 -8.47 -4.31
CA CYS A 34 -1.84 -9.66 -5.14
C CYS A 34 -1.73 -9.39 -6.64
N PHE A 35 -1.96 -8.15 -7.08
CA PHE A 35 -1.96 -7.78 -8.50
C PHE A 35 -0.74 -6.97 -8.94
N GLY A 36 0.23 -6.71 -8.05
CA GLY A 36 1.39 -5.85 -8.37
C GLY A 36 0.97 -4.42 -8.76
N VAL A 37 -0.12 -3.93 -8.18
CA VAL A 37 -0.68 -2.60 -8.41
C VAL A 37 -0.12 -1.64 -7.38
N ARG A 38 0.23 -0.42 -7.81
CA ARG A 38 0.71 0.59 -6.88
C ARG A 38 -0.45 1.22 -6.12
N LEU A 39 -0.27 1.38 -4.81
CA LEU A 39 -1.20 2.02 -3.90
C LEU A 39 -0.58 3.30 -3.33
N ASP A 40 -1.29 4.42 -3.47
CA ASP A 40 -0.99 5.69 -2.82
C ASP A 40 -2.03 5.91 -1.70
N ILE A 41 -1.60 6.27 -0.50
CA ILE A 41 -2.49 6.66 0.61
C ILE A 41 -2.32 8.16 0.84
N ILE A 42 -3.42 8.91 0.74
CA ILE A 42 -3.47 10.35 0.89
C ILE A 42 -4.02 10.65 2.29
N GLU A 43 -3.24 11.37 3.08
CA GLU A 43 -3.57 11.78 4.44
C GLU A 43 -4.58 12.95 4.46
N PRO A 44 -5.29 13.19 5.60
CA PRO A 44 -5.24 12.47 6.87
C PRO A 44 -5.97 11.11 6.88
N CYS A 45 -5.35 10.10 7.48
CA CYS A 45 -6.04 8.83 7.77
C CYS A 45 -6.81 8.95 9.10
N GLY A 46 -8.02 8.37 9.18
CA GLY A 46 -8.79 8.27 10.42
C GLY A 46 -8.23 7.23 11.42
N PHE A 47 -7.14 6.56 11.07
CA PHE A 47 -6.46 5.58 11.91
C PHE A 47 -4.94 5.71 11.82
N PHE A 48 -4.25 5.18 12.83
CA PHE A 48 -2.80 5.17 12.85
C PHE A 48 -2.24 4.08 11.92
N LEU A 49 -1.53 4.50 10.87
CA LEU A 49 -0.73 3.61 10.01
C LEU A 49 0.37 2.85 10.81
N SER A 50 0.66 3.28 12.04
CA SER A 50 1.60 2.63 12.94
C SER A 50 1.05 1.42 13.71
N ASP A 51 -0.27 1.15 13.66
CA ASP A 51 -0.89 0.01 14.34
C ASP A 51 -0.20 -1.30 13.90
N LYS A 52 0.20 -2.13 14.87
CA LYS A 52 0.86 -3.42 14.62
C LYS A 52 0.08 -4.32 13.66
N ARG A 53 -1.25 -4.26 13.71
CA ARG A 53 -2.14 -5.02 12.82
C ARG A 53 -2.03 -4.52 11.38
N PHE A 54 -2.01 -3.20 11.19
CA PHE A 54 -1.82 -2.59 9.88
C PHE A 54 -0.40 -2.83 9.36
N LYS A 55 0.62 -2.61 10.19
CA LYS A 55 2.02 -2.93 9.87
C LYS A 55 2.22 -4.39 9.45
N ARG A 56 1.55 -5.36 10.07
CA ARG A 56 1.67 -6.77 9.66
C ARG A 56 1.11 -7.01 8.25
N VAL A 57 0.04 -6.31 7.87
CA VAL A 57 -0.56 -6.43 6.53
C VAL A 57 0.29 -5.73 5.46
N VAL A 58 1.02 -4.68 5.86
CA VAL A 58 1.77 -3.80 4.96
C VAL A 58 3.27 -4.15 4.91
N MET A 59 3.82 -4.79 5.95
CA MET A 59 5.25 -5.15 6.11
C MET A 59 5.83 -5.93 4.94
N ASP A 60 5.00 -6.75 4.26
CA ASP A 60 5.46 -7.53 3.12
C ASP A 60 5.61 -6.69 1.83
N TYR A 61 5.06 -5.47 1.78
CA TYR A 61 4.92 -4.68 0.53
C TYR A 61 5.26 -3.18 0.66
N ILE A 62 5.75 -2.71 1.83
CA ILE A 62 6.23 -1.32 2.03
C ILE A 62 7.34 -0.94 1.04
N ASN A 63 8.12 -1.90 0.56
CA ASN A 63 9.14 -1.63 -0.46
C ASN A 63 8.52 -1.19 -1.81
N GLU A 64 7.23 -1.43 -2.03
CA GLU A 64 6.50 -1.11 -3.27
C GLU A 64 5.44 -0.01 -3.11
N CYS A 65 4.96 0.25 -1.89
CA CYS A 65 4.02 1.32 -1.59
C CYS A 65 4.73 2.66 -1.40
N LYS A 66 4.40 3.65 -2.24
CA LYS A 66 4.86 5.03 -2.03
C LYS A 66 3.81 5.77 -1.21
N ILE A 67 4.09 5.98 0.07
CA ILE A 67 3.32 6.93 0.88
C ILE A 67 3.75 8.33 0.43
N LYS A 68 2.82 9.09 -0.14
CA LYS A 68 3.04 10.51 -0.44
C LYS A 68 2.26 11.34 0.56
N SER A 69 3.00 12.06 1.40
CA SER A 69 2.54 13.26 2.11
C SER A 69 2.26 14.38 1.12
#